data_AF-A0A1G5KIH6-F1
#
_entry.id   AF-A0A1G5KIH6-F1
#
_cell.length_a   1.000
_cell.length_b   1.000
_cell.length_c   1.000
_cell.angle_alpha   90.00
_cell.angle_beta   90.00
_cell.angle_gamma   90.00
#
_symmetry.space_group_name_H-M   'P 1'
#
loop_
_entity.id
_entity.type
_entity.pdbx_description
1 polymer ?
#
loop_
_entity_poly.entity_id
_entity_poly.type
_entity_poly.pdbx_seq_one_letter_code
_entity_poly.pdbx_strand_id
1 'polypeptide(L)'
;MKKILHLLAILAFCSSYSQDWKMLFESEMGTYYYKPNTDETAWVKIVSNKTEYYPSKTSTQTKTVDGHKTILWKFNCRSRKLGIIKSTTYSKNGKVLESFSENEILVEMDYVNPDSIGEELLNYFCTSE
;
A
#
# COMPACT_ATOMS: atom_id res chain seq x y z
N MET A 1 -24.53 11.54 -40.33
CA MET A 1 -24.98 11.43 -38.92
C MET A 1 -24.68 10.07 -38.27
N LYS A 2 -24.83 8.92 -38.95
CA LYS A 2 -24.50 7.59 -38.39
C LYS A 2 -23.01 7.38 -38.02
N LYS A 3 -22.08 8.05 -38.71
CA LYS A 3 -20.63 7.95 -38.43
C LYS A 3 -20.17 8.72 -37.18
N ILE A 4 -20.93 9.72 -36.73
CA ILE A 4 -20.62 10.49 -35.50
C ILE A 4 -21.01 9.69 -34.26
N LEU A 5 -22.09 8.89 -34.34
CA LEU A 5 -22.57 8.05 -33.25
C LEU A 5 -21.56 6.95 -32.84
N HIS A 6 -20.74 6.49 -33.77
CA HIS A 6 -19.71 5.48 -33.51
C HIS A 6 -18.48 6.06 -32.79
N LEU A 7 -18.20 7.36 -32.96
CA LEU A 7 -17.06 8.01 -32.31
C LEU A 7 -17.33 8.25 -30.81
N LEU A 8 -18.58 8.53 -30.43
CA LEU A 8 -18.97 8.73 -29.03
C LEU A 8 -18.90 7.43 -28.21
N ALA A 9 -19.18 6.28 -28.84
CA ALA A 9 -19.14 4.99 -28.16
C ALA A 9 -17.71 4.57 -27.75
N ILE A 10 -16.69 5.00 -28.50
CA ILE A 10 -15.29 4.64 -28.21
C ILE A 10 -14.71 5.47 -27.06
N LEU A 11 -15.17 6.72 -26.88
CA LEU A 11 -14.73 7.60 -25.78
C LEU A 11 -15.32 7.22 -24.42
N ALA A 12 -16.42 6.47 -24.37
CA ALA A 12 -17.05 6.07 -23.11
C ALA A 12 -16.33 4.90 -22.40
N PHE A 13 -15.44 4.16 -23.08
CA PHE A 13 -14.72 3.03 -22.49
C PHE A 13 -13.37 3.39 -21.87
N CYS A 14 -12.91 4.64 -21.98
CA CYS A 14 -11.59 5.05 -21.45
C CYS A 14 -11.58 5.32 -19.93
N SER A 15 -12.72 5.21 -19.24
CA SER A 15 -12.87 5.73 -17.87
C SER A 15 -12.75 4.71 -16.74
N SER A 16 -12.38 3.44 -16.97
CA SER A 16 -12.62 2.40 -15.94
C SER A 16 -11.52 1.35 -15.76
N TYR A 17 -10.25 1.75 -15.71
CA TYR A 17 -9.17 0.88 -15.19
C TYR A 17 -8.12 1.65 -14.37
N SER A 18 -8.56 2.51 -13.45
CA SER A 18 -7.73 2.77 -12.26
C SER A 18 -8.21 1.80 -11.19
N GLN A 19 -7.43 0.78 -10.88
CA GLN A 19 -7.79 -0.21 -9.87
C GLN A 19 -7.94 0.49 -8.50
N ASP A 20 -9.17 0.51 -7.99
CA ASP A 20 -9.61 1.41 -6.93
C ASP A 20 -8.96 1.11 -5.58
N TRP A 21 -8.00 1.95 -5.22
CA TRP A 21 -7.50 2.04 -3.86
C TRP A 21 -8.59 2.63 -2.98
N LYS A 22 -8.95 1.92 -1.91
CA LYS A 22 -9.93 2.40 -0.92
C LYS A 22 -9.18 3.10 0.20
N MET A 23 -9.68 4.25 0.63
CA MET A 23 -9.12 4.96 1.78
C MET A 23 -9.36 4.12 3.06
N LEU A 24 -8.34 4.03 3.92
CA LEU A 24 -8.43 3.44 5.25
C LEU A 24 -8.62 4.54 6.30
N PHE A 25 -7.59 5.37 6.48
CA PHE A 25 -7.51 6.41 7.50
C PHE A 25 -6.40 7.41 7.14
N GLU A 26 -6.29 8.48 7.94
CA GLU A 26 -5.21 9.46 7.86
C GLU A 26 -4.49 9.52 9.21
N SER A 27 -3.17 9.68 9.15
CA SER A 27 -2.34 9.95 10.32
C SER A 27 -1.27 10.98 10.01
N GLU A 28 -0.45 11.33 10.99
CA GLU A 28 0.68 12.24 10.80
C GLU A 28 1.69 11.73 9.75
N MET A 29 1.72 10.42 9.52
CA MET A 29 2.59 9.79 8.52
C MET A 29 2.08 9.95 7.09
N GLY A 30 0.78 10.21 6.90
CA GLY A 30 0.15 10.36 5.59
C GLY A 30 -1.22 9.71 5.51
N THR A 31 -1.77 9.68 4.29
CA THR A 31 -3.05 9.04 4.00
C THR A 31 -2.84 7.58 3.61
N TYR A 32 -3.58 6.68 4.27
CA TYR A 32 -3.51 5.24 4.07
C TYR A 32 -4.63 4.80 3.16
N TYR A 33 -4.28 3.97 2.19
CA TYR A 33 -5.21 3.31 1.30
C TYR A 33 -4.92 1.83 1.26
N TYR A 34 -5.89 1.03 0.85
CA TYR A 34 -5.71 -0.39 0.68
C TYR A 34 -6.35 -0.95 -0.59
N LYS A 35 -5.85 -2.13 -0.94
CA LYS A 35 -6.44 -3.02 -1.93
C LYS A 35 -6.30 -4.47 -1.43
N PRO A 36 -7.41 -5.23 -1.31
CA PRO A 36 -7.35 -6.65 -0.93
C PRO A 36 -6.45 -7.46 -1.88
N ASN A 37 -5.80 -8.50 -1.36
CA ASN A 37 -4.99 -9.43 -2.16
C ASN A 37 -5.40 -10.90 -1.92
N THR A 38 -5.39 -11.35 -0.66
CA THR A 38 -5.94 -12.64 -0.21
C THR A 38 -6.65 -12.45 1.12
N ASP A 39 -7.21 -13.50 1.71
CA ASP A 39 -7.85 -13.44 3.03
C ASP A 39 -6.87 -13.06 4.15
N GLU A 40 -5.58 -13.34 3.95
CA GLU A 40 -4.51 -13.05 4.92
C GLU A 40 -3.56 -11.96 4.44
N THR A 41 -3.79 -11.34 3.28
CA THR A 41 -2.88 -10.31 2.74
C THR A 41 -3.60 -9.14 2.10
N ALA A 42 -3.05 -7.95 2.28
CA ALA A 42 -3.53 -6.76 1.60
C ALA A 42 -2.39 -5.84 1.19
N TRP A 43 -2.57 -5.19 0.05
CA TRP A 43 -1.74 -4.07 -0.33
C TRP A 43 -2.19 -2.83 0.43
N VAL A 44 -1.26 -2.17 1.09
CA VAL A 44 -1.45 -0.87 1.76
C VAL A 44 -0.55 0.16 1.10
N LYS A 45 -1.13 1.29 0.71
CA LYS A 45 -0.42 2.44 0.16
C LYS A 45 -0.46 3.58 1.14
N ILE A 46 0.70 4.19 1.38
CA ILE A 46 0.88 5.34 2.24
C ILE A 46 1.33 6.50 1.36
N VAL A 47 0.52 7.55 1.25
CA VAL A 47 0.84 8.74 0.46
C VAL A 47 1.23 9.86 1.40
N SER A 48 2.42 10.44 1.20
CA SER A 48 2.97 11.44 2.12
C SER A 48 3.99 12.35 1.46
N ASN A 49 3.97 13.63 1.84
CA ASN A 49 5.02 14.59 1.49
C ASN A 49 6.32 14.36 2.29
N LYS A 50 6.30 13.45 3.27
CA LYS A 50 7.43 13.09 4.14
C LYS A 50 7.76 11.59 4.05
N THR A 51 7.69 11.00 2.86
CA THR A 51 8.00 9.58 2.68
C THR A 51 9.50 9.33 2.89
N GLU A 52 9.84 8.48 3.85
CA GLU A 52 11.24 8.10 4.15
C GLU A 52 11.68 6.81 3.44
N TYR A 53 12.93 6.79 2.99
CA TYR A 53 13.59 5.63 2.38
C TYR A 53 15.11 5.64 2.61
N TYR A 54 15.75 4.47 2.51
CA TYR A 54 17.20 4.38 2.48
C TYR A 54 17.71 4.51 1.04
N PRO A 55 18.63 5.45 0.74
CA PRO A 55 19.11 5.67 -0.62
C PRO A 55 20.00 4.53 -1.15
N SER A 56 20.53 3.70 -0.26
CA SER A 56 21.25 2.47 -0.60
C SER A 56 21.07 1.44 0.51
N LYS A 57 21.26 0.15 0.18
CA LYS A 57 21.18 -0.96 1.15
C LYS A 57 22.18 -0.87 2.31
N THR A 58 23.26 -0.11 2.12
CA THR A 58 24.32 0.10 3.11
C THR A 58 24.17 1.42 3.86
N SER A 59 23.20 2.26 3.49
CA SER A 59 23.00 3.54 4.14
C SER A 59 22.33 3.35 5.49
N THR A 60 22.82 4.05 6.50
CA THR A 60 22.19 4.14 7.83
C THR A 60 21.32 5.39 7.97
N GLN A 61 21.31 6.26 6.95
CA GLN A 61 20.57 7.52 6.96
C GLN A 61 19.40 7.46 5.99
N THR A 62 18.22 7.87 6.45
CA THR A 62 17.04 8.00 5.59
C THR A 62 17.08 9.33 4.84
N LYS A 63 16.43 9.34 3.67
CA LYS A 63 16.07 10.57 2.95
C LYS A 63 14.57 10.70 2.92
N THR A 64 14.10 11.95 2.96
CA THR A 64 12.69 12.30 2.88
C THR A 64 12.34 12.81 1.49
N VAL A 65 11.18 12.40 0.97
CA VAL A 65 10.69 12.82 -0.34
C VAL A 65 9.16 12.94 -0.35
N ASP A 66 8.62 13.78 -1.23
CA ASP A 66 7.21 13.68 -1.62
C ASP A 66 7.01 12.44 -2.48
N GLY A 67 6.12 11.54 -2.05
CA GLY A 67 5.98 10.24 -2.67
C GLY A 67 4.96 9.33 -2.00
N HIS A 68 5.09 8.04 -2.26
CA HIS A 68 4.27 7.04 -1.61
C HIS A 68 5.03 5.73 -1.41
N LYS A 69 4.63 4.97 -0.39
CA LYS A 69 5.09 3.61 -0.13
C LYS A 69 3.94 2.64 -0.40
N THR A 70 4.21 1.53 -1.07
CA THR A 70 3.25 0.44 -1.27
C THR A 70 3.80 -0.82 -0.64
N ILE A 71 3.03 -1.40 0.28
CA ILE A 71 3.45 -2.51 1.14
C ILE A 71 2.44 -3.64 0.99
N LEU A 72 2.90 -4.86 0.74
CA LEU A 72 2.09 -6.06 0.87
C LEU A 72 2.23 -6.57 2.30
N TRP A 73 1.17 -6.40 3.08
CA TRP A 73 1.08 -6.91 4.44
C TRP A 73 0.50 -8.31 4.45
N LYS A 74 1.01 -9.13 5.36
CA LYS A 74 0.41 -10.39 5.80
C LYS A 74 -0.19 -10.20 7.18
N PHE A 75 -1.36 -10.77 7.42
CA PHE A 75 -2.10 -10.69 8.66
C PHE A 75 -2.36 -12.10 9.20
N ASN A 76 -2.08 -12.29 10.48
CA ASN A 76 -2.57 -13.43 11.24
C ASN A 76 -3.54 -12.91 12.28
N CYS A 77 -4.83 -12.95 11.95
CA CYS A 77 -5.89 -12.40 12.78
C CYS A 77 -6.10 -13.17 14.08
N ARG A 78 -5.85 -14.49 14.07
CA ARG A 78 -5.97 -15.33 15.27
C ARG A 78 -4.96 -14.95 16.35
N SER A 79 -3.71 -14.70 15.97
CA SER A 79 -2.65 -14.30 16.90
C SER A 79 -2.43 -12.79 16.97
N ARG A 80 -3.21 -12.00 16.22
CA ARG A 80 -3.05 -10.54 16.06
C ARG A 80 -1.60 -10.13 15.72
N LYS A 81 -1.05 -10.78 14.69
CA LYS A 81 0.29 -10.50 14.17
C LYS A 81 0.24 -10.00 12.74
N LEU A 82 1.24 -9.22 12.34
CA LEU A 82 1.42 -8.80 10.95
C LEU A 82 2.89 -8.91 10.53
N GLY A 83 3.11 -8.99 9.22
CA GLY A 83 4.44 -9.05 8.62
C GLY A 83 4.46 -8.38 7.25
N ILE A 84 5.63 -7.91 6.82
CA ILE A 84 5.80 -7.25 5.52
C ILE A 84 6.36 -8.25 4.51
N ILE A 85 5.58 -8.61 3.50
CA ILE A 85 6.04 -9.47 2.40
C ILE A 85 6.88 -8.66 1.41
N LYS A 86 6.40 -7.47 1.06
CA LYS A 86 7.01 -6.62 0.03
C LYS A 86 6.78 -5.17 0.36
N SER A 87 7.76 -4.33 0.09
CA SER A 87 7.65 -2.88 0.22
C SER A 87 8.33 -2.21 -0.97
N THR A 88 7.71 -1.17 -1.52
CA THR A 88 8.33 -0.35 -2.55
C THR A 88 8.02 1.11 -2.30
N THR A 89 9.06 1.92 -2.27
CA THR A 89 8.97 3.36 -2.09
C THR A 89 9.15 4.05 -3.44
N TYR A 90 8.22 4.95 -3.75
CA TYR A 90 8.19 5.72 -4.99
C TYR A 90 8.28 7.21 -4.66
N SER A 91 9.04 7.95 -5.47
CA SER A 91 8.91 9.41 -5.53
C SER A 91 7.54 9.80 -6.10
N LYS A 92 7.14 11.06 -5.94
CA LYS A 92 5.94 11.66 -6.56
C LYS A 92 5.85 11.43 -8.06
N ASN A 93 6.99 11.39 -8.76
CA ASN A 93 7.07 11.19 -10.20
C ASN A 93 7.02 9.70 -10.60
N GLY A 94 6.79 8.78 -9.66
CA GLY A 94 6.70 7.35 -9.91
C GLY A 94 8.06 6.62 -10.00
N LYS A 95 9.19 7.31 -9.81
CA LYS A 95 10.51 6.65 -9.74
C LYS A 95 10.59 5.78 -8.48
N VAL A 96 10.97 4.51 -8.64
CA VAL A 96 11.31 3.61 -7.52
C VAL A 96 12.60 4.08 -6.86
N LEU A 97 12.54 4.27 -5.54
CA LEU A 97 13.65 4.74 -4.72
C LEU A 97 14.25 3.60 -3.88
N GLU A 98 13.40 2.70 -3.43
CA GLU A 98 13.74 1.58 -2.58
C GLU A 98 12.73 0.46 -2.79
N SER A 99 13.20 -0.79 -2.74
CA SER A 99 12.33 -1.96 -2.76
C SER A 99 12.90 -3.08 -1.91
N PHE A 100 12.02 -3.71 -1.15
CA PHE A 100 12.28 -4.92 -0.37
C PHE A 100 11.24 -5.98 -0.76
N SER A 101 11.65 -7.25 -0.78
CA SER A 101 10.77 -8.38 -0.99
C SER A 101 11.31 -9.59 -0.24
N GLU A 102 10.42 -10.32 0.41
CA GLU A 102 10.69 -11.56 1.11
C GLU A 102 9.79 -12.67 0.56
N ASN A 103 10.19 -13.92 0.81
CA ASN A 103 9.33 -15.06 0.52
C ASN A 103 8.18 -15.08 1.54
N GLU A 104 6.93 -15.15 1.07
CA GLU A 104 5.73 -15.12 1.92
C GLU A 104 5.71 -16.17 3.06
N ILE A 105 6.39 -17.31 2.87
CA ILE A 105 6.49 -18.38 3.88
C ILE A 105 7.50 -18.03 4.97
N LEU A 106 8.52 -17.23 4.64
CA LEU A 106 9.62 -16.86 5.54
C LEU A 106 9.41 -15.52 6.26
N VAL A 107 8.34 -14.80 5.91
CA VAL A 107 8.01 -13.49 6.52
C VAL A 107 7.92 -13.62 8.02
N GLU A 108 8.71 -12.80 8.70
CA GLU A 108 8.63 -12.63 10.15
C GLU A 108 7.29 -11.97 10.52
N MET A 109 6.57 -12.60 11.45
CA MET A 109 5.25 -12.16 11.89
C MET A 109 5.36 -11.69 13.33
N ASP A 110 5.18 -10.39 13.53
CA ASP A 110 5.37 -9.73 14.82
C ASP A 110 4.06 -9.30 15.46
N TYR A 111 4.08 -9.22 16.79
CA TYR A 111 3.01 -8.58 17.54
C TYR A 111 3.04 -7.08 17.32
N VAL A 112 1.85 -6.47 17.21
CA VAL A 112 1.74 -5.02 17.12
C VAL A 112 1.78 -4.39 18.50
N ASN A 113 2.41 -3.22 18.60
CA ASN A 113 2.28 -2.40 19.79
C ASN A 113 0.88 -1.78 19.84
N PRO A 114 0.28 -1.63 21.04
CA PRO A 114 -0.92 -0.83 21.22
C PRO A 114 -0.74 0.60 20.69
N ASP A 115 -1.82 1.21 20.22
CA ASP A 115 -1.87 2.58 19.67
C ASP A 115 -0.96 2.80 18.47
N SER A 116 -0.61 1.72 17.76
CA SER A 116 0.22 1.78 16.55
C SER A 116 -0.60 1.70 15.27
N ILE A 117 -0.03 2.19 14.17
CA ILE A 117 -0.56 1.97 12.81
C ILE A 117 -0.79 0.47 12.53
N GLY A 118 0.07 -0.40 13.09
CA GLY A 118 -0.09 -1.84 12.94
C GLY A 118 -1.37 -2.37 13.62
N GLU A 119 -1.71 -1.85 14.80
CA GLU A 119 -2.96 -2.19 15.48
C GLU A 119 -4.18 -1.70 14.69
N GLU A 120 -4.12 -0.48 14.14
CA GLU A 120 -5.19 0.06 13.31
C GLU A 120 -5.42 -0.79 12.06
N LEU A 121 -4.34 -1.23 11.40
CA LEU A 121 -4.43 -2.16 10.28
C LEU A 121 -5.04 -3.51 10.69
N LEU A 122 -4.60 -4.10 11.81
CA LEU A 122 -5.22 -5.35 12.31
C LEU A 122 -6.70 -5.16 12.64
N ASN A 123 -7.09 -4.04 13.25
CA ASN A 123 -8.49 -3.75 13.52
C ASN A 123 -9.30 -3.59 12.22
N TYR A 124 -8.70 -3.09 11.15
CA TYR A 124 -9.42 -3.04 9.87
C TYR A 124 -9.57 -4.42 9.23
N PHE A 125 -8.48 -5.18 9.15
CA PHE A 125 -8.46 -6.43 8.37
C PHE A 125 -8.92 -7.66 9.13
N CYS A 126 -8.91 -7.65 10.47
CA CYS A 126 -9.27 -8.80 11.29
C CYS A 126 -10.62 -8.69 11.99
N THR A 127 -11.30 -7.54 11.90
CA THR A 127 -12.60 -7.33 12.57
C THR A 127 -13.78 -7.63 11.64
N SER A 128 -13.61 -8.61 10.75
CA SER A 128 -14.69 -9.13 9.91
C SER A 128 -15.06 -10.56 10.32
N GLU A 129 -15.77 -10.66 11.45
CA GLU A 129 -16.80 -11.66 11.75
C GLU A 129 -17.93 -11.02 12.57
#